data_AF-A0A1C4ERD7-F1
#
_entry.id   AF-A0A1C4ERD7-F1
#
_cell.length_a   1.000
_cell.length_b   1.000
_cell.length_c   1.000
_cell.angle_alpha   90.00
_cell.angle_beta   90.00
_cell.angle_gamma   90.00
#
_symmetry.space_group_name_H-M   'P 1'
#
loop_
_entity.id
_entity.type
_entity.pdbx_description
1 polymer ?
#
loop_
_entity_poly.entity_id
_entity_poly.type
_entity_poly.pdbx_seq_one_letter_code
_entity_poly.pdbx_strand_id
1 'polypeptide(L)'
;MKAKKLLTLALPVMLLAGCTLETYGLTQSEYRQVDKEFKADEMVEHMKQMHYSDEEIERQLRGALANINSEKEESKDEVEIEVSESEVSESNDDNIEGFLSDSYFTDLTDGVIELSPNGKELVGYWGIYSYNRFSLGLDMKKDGSYTIYESRDTKDHKKNYIKGKWTYDSDTKKLNLAIDKYVQDGKEEDKDTLNSSIEYTIQSFKNDVFQMEDVKENVLKAKKVK
;
A
#
# COMPACT_ATOMS: atom_id res chain seq x y z
N MET A 1 -13.88 26.36 74.33
CA MET A 1 -13.82 26.61 72.87
C MET A 1 -12.54 26.04 72.29
N LYS A 2 -12.62 24.96 71.50
CA LYS A 2 -11.63 24.59 70.48
C LYS A 2 -12.35 23.80 69.39
N ALA A 3 -12.60 24.45 68.25
CA ALA A 3 -13.04 23.79 67.03
C ALA A 3 -11.85 23.01 66.44
N LYS A 4 -12.08 21.76 66.02
CA LYS A 4 -11.18 21.06 65.09
C LYS A 4 -12.02 20.52 63.93
N LYS A 5 -11.46 20.74 62.74
CA LYS A 5 -12.08 20.82 61.42
C LYS A 5 -12.57 19.45 60.93
N LEU A 6 -13.76 19.41 60.31
CA LEU A 6 -14.17 18.30 59.43
C LEU A 6 -13.29 18.33 58.17
N LEU A 7 -12.58 17.23 57.92
CA LEU A 7 -12.00 16.93 56.62
C LEU A 7 -13.10 16.29 55.75
N THR A 8 -13.75 17.11 54.92
CA THR A 8 -14.51 16.64 53.77
C THR A 8 -13.54 15.99 52.79
N LEU A 9 -13.47 14.65 52.83
CA LEU A 9 -12.82 13.85 51.80
C LEU A 9 -13.70 13.94 50.54
N ALA A 10 -13.36 14.88 49.67
CA ALA A 10 -13.83 14.85 48.29
C ALA A 10 -13.25 13.58 47.66
N LEU A 11 -14.09 12.56 47.49
CA LEU A 11 -13.82 11.45 46.59
C LEU A 11 -13.49 12.05 45.23
N PRO A 12 -12.27 11.86 44.68
CA PRO A 12 -12.03 12.18 43.30
C PRO A 12 -12.81 11.14 42.50
N VAL A 13 -14.02 11.51 42.06
CA VAL A 13 -14.60 11.00 40.82
C VAL A 13 -13.76 11.61 39.69
N MET A 14 -12.50 11.19 39.60
CA MET A 14 -11.64 11.48 38.47
C MET A 14 -11.57 10.23 37.62
N LEU A 15 -12.30 10.28 36.50
CA LEU A 15 -11.96 9.69 35.21
C LEU A 15 -11.27 8.31 35.25
N LEU A 16 -12.08 7.26 35.38
CA LEU A 16 -11.83 5.98 34.71
C LEU A 16 -12.59 5.94 33.36
N ALA A 17 -12.61 7.06 32.64
CA ALA A 17 -12.87 7.02 31.20
C ALA A 17 -11.57 6.52 30.57
N GLY A 18 -11.59 5.29 30.07
CA GLY A 18 -10.42 4.59 29.57
C GLY A 18 -9.64 5.44 28.59
N CYS A 19 -8.38 5.71 28.93
CA CYS A 19 -7.34 5.74 27.92
C CYS A 19 -7.25 4.32 27.36
N THR A 20 -8.12 3.95 26.44
CA THR A 20 -7.74 2.92 25.47
C THR A 20 -6.50 3.52 24.79
N LEU A 21 -5.32 2.93 25.05
CA LEU A 21 -4.13 3.21 24.26
C LEU A 21 -4.43 2.68 22.86
N GLU A 22 -5.14 3.48 22.07
CA GLU A 22 -5.40 3.21 20.67
C GLU A 22 -4.22 3.75 19.87
N THR A 23 -3.50 2.85 19.23
CA THR A 23 -2.40 3.18 18.32
C THR A 23 -2.94 3.04 16.91
N TYR A 24 -3.19 4.16 16.23
CA TYR A 24 -3.85 4.21 14.91
C TYR A 24 -5.19 3.46 14.89
N GLY A 25 -6.07 3.77 15.85
CA GLY A 25 -7.42 3.21 15.94
C GLY A 25 -7.53 1.72 16.34
N LEU A 26 -6.40 1.06 16.62
CA LEU A 26 -6.36 -0.31 17.12
C LEU A 26 -6.08 -0.35 18.62
N THR A 27 -6.73 -1.27 19.33
CA THR A 27 -6.33 -1.61 20.69
C THR A 27 -4.91 -2.18 20.73
N GLN A 28 -4.23 -2.08 21.87
CA GLN A 28 -2.87 -2.62 22.02
C GLN A 28 -2.78 -4.12 21.67
N SER A 29 -3.83 -4.92 21.95
CA SER A 29 -3.88 -6.34 21.59
C SER A 29 -4.03 -6.56 20.09
N GLU A 30 -4.83 -5.74 19.40
CA GLU A 30 -5.00 -5.82 17.95
C GLU A 30 -3.73 -5.38 17.23
N TYR A 31 -3.12 -4.28 17.67
CA TYR A 31 -1.86 -3.80 17.12
C TYR A 31 -0.75 -4.86 17.25
N ARG A 32 -0.65 -5.55 18.40
CA ARG A 32 0.30 -6.67 18.57
C ARG A 32 0.04 -7.85 17.64
N GLN A 33 -1.21 -8.12 17.27
CA GLN A 33 -1.53 -9.18 16.32
C GLN A 33 -1.07 -8.80 14.92
N VAL A 34 -1.38 -7.58 14.49
CA VAL A 34 -0.90 -7.04 13.21
C VAL A 34 0.62 -6.99 13.21
N ASP A 35 1.26 -6.63 14.32
CA ASP A 35 2.71 -6.57 14.42
C ASP A 35 3.38 -7.94 14.28
N LYS A 36 2.78 -8.97 14.89
CA LYS A 36 3.31 -10.33 14.81
C LYS A 36 3.30 -10.89 13.39
N GLU A 37 2.23 -10.67 12.63
CA GLU A 37 2.08 -11.27 11.29
C GLU A 37 2.62 -10.36 10.18
N PHE A 38 2.46 -9.04 10.33
CA PHE A 38 2.79 -8.07 9.30
C PHE A 38 3.84 -7.03 9.70
N LYS A 39 4.41 -7.09 10.92
CA LYS A 39 5.40 -6.10 11.41
C LYS A 39 4.88 -4.66 11.31
N ALA A 40 3.89 -4.36 12.12
CA ALA A 40 3.11 -3.12 12.12
C ALA A 40 4.02 -1.92 12.38
N ASP A 41 5.02 -2.06 13.25
CA ASP A 41 5.97 -0.99 13.52
C ASP A 41 6.77 -0.60 12.25
N GLU A 42 7.25 -1.59 11.50
CA GLU A 42 7.94 -1.39 10.22
C GLU A 42 7.00 -0.80 9.17
N MET A 43 5.74 -1.28 9.12
CA MET A 43 4.70 -0.73 8.25
C MET A 43 4.43 0.75 8.52
N VAL A 44 4.24 1.13 9.78
CA VAL A 44 3.98 2.51 10.21
C VAL A 44 5.17 3.40 9.87
N GLU A 45 6.39 2.96 10.17
CA GLU A 45 7.60 3.70 9.85
C GLU A 45 7.70 3.98 8.35
N HIS A 46 7.51 2.95 7.53
CA HIS A 46 7.58 3.05 6.08
C HIS A 46 6.45 3.89 5.47
N MET A 47 5.23 3.81 6.01
CA MET A 47 4.11 4.67 5.60
C MET A 47 4.36 6.13 5.93
N LYS A 48 4.93 6.42 7.10
CA LYS A 48 5.34 7.80 7.46
C LYS A 48 6.43 8.35 6.55
N GLN A 49 7.41 7.53 6.17
CA GLN A 49 8.43 7.92 5.19
C GLN A 49 7.83 8.23 3.81
N MET A 50 6.69 7.63 3.46
CA MET A 50 5.93 7.97 2.25
C MET A 50 4.88 9.04 2.46
N HIS A 51 4.89 9.71 3.61
CA HIS A 51 3.94 10.78 3.95
C HIS A 51 2.47 10.34 3.85
N TYR A 52 2.18 9.11 4.28
CA TYR A 52 0.81 8.72 4.57
C TYR A 52 0.33 9.52 5.80
N SER A 53 -0.91 10.00 5.72
CA SER A 53 -1.64 10.58 6.85
C SER A 53 -1.92 9.51 7.91
N ASP A 54 -2.16 9.94 9.14
CA ASP A 54 -2.44 9.02 10.24
C ASP A 54 -3.73 8.22 9.96
N GLU A 55 -4.70 8.82 9.26
CA GLU A 55 -5.94 8.16 8.81
C GLU A 55 -5.66 7.08 7.75
N GLU A 56 -4.76 7.34 6.80
CA GLU A 56 -4.34 6.33 5.81
C GLU A 56 -3.61 5.16 6.49
N ILE A 57 -2.76 5.44 7.49
CA ILE A 57 -2.04 4.43 8.27
C ILE A 57 -3.01 3.58 9.09
N GLU A 58 -3.96 4.19 9.78
CA GLU A 58 -5.00 3.49 10.53
C GLU A 58 -5.78 2.52 9.63
N ARG A 59 -6.21 2.98 8.45
CA ARG A 59 -6.96 2.14 7.52
C ARG A 59 -6.15 0.93 7.06
N GLN A 60 -4.84 1.08 6.83
CA GLN A 60 -3.95 -0.04 6.50
C GLN A 60 -3.84 -1.06 7.64
N LEU A 61 -3.68 -0.59 8.87
CA LEU A 61 -3.55 -1.46 10.03
C LEU A 61 -4.88 -2.20 10.33
N ARG A 62 -6.02 -1.54 10.11
CA ARG A 62 -7.35 -2.18 10.20
C ARG A 62 -7.57 -3.24 9.12
N GLY A 63 -7.16 -2.98 7.88
CA GLY A 63 -7.22 -3.98 6.80
C GLY A 63 -6.37 -5.21 7.12
N ALA A 64 -5.17 -4.99 7.68
CA ALA A 64 -4.27 -6.08 8.08
C ALA A 64 -4.90 -6.95 9.18
N LEU A 65 -5.54 -6.31 10.16
CA LEU A 65 -6.27 -7.01 11.21
C LEU A 65 -7.46 -7.81 10.67
N ALA A 66 -8.20 -7.25 9.71
CA ALA A 66 -9.32 -7.93 9.06
C ALA A 66 -8.86 -9.23 8.38
N ASN A 67 -7.76 -9.19 7.62
CA ASN A 67 -7.17 -10.40 7.02
C ASN A 67 -6.76 -11.46 8.04
N ILE A 68 -6.16 -11.05 9.16
CA ILE A 68 -5.81 -12.00 10.23
C ILE A 68 -7.07 -12.66 10.79
N ASN A 69 -8.16 -11.92 10.90
CA ASN A 69 -9.40 -12.44 11.46
C ASN A 69 -10.12 -13.37 10.49
N SER A 70 -10.17 -13.05 9.19
CA SER A 70 -10.77 -13.94 8.18
C SER A 70 -9.99 -15.26 8.07
N GLU A 71 -8.66 -15.23 8.03
CA GLU A 71 -7.82 -16.45 8.03
C GLU A 71 -8.01 -17.29 9.31
N LYS A 72 -8.30 -16.66 10.45
CA LYS A 72 -8.62 -17.33 11.73
C LYS A 72 -10.04 -17.91 11.79
N GLU A 73 -10.97 -17.39 11.00
CA GLU A 73 -12.33 -17.92 10.88
C GLU A 73 -12.34 -19.12 9.93
N GLU A 74 -11.65 -19.03 8.78
CA GLU A 74 -11.48 -20.16 7.85
C GLU A 74 -10.75 -21.35 8.50
N SER A 75 -9.75 -21.11 9.35
CA SER A 75 -9.06 -22.18 10.08
C SER A 75 -9.83 -22.79 11.25
N LYS A 76 -11.00 -22.23 11.64
CA LYS A 76 -11.90 -22.82 12.64
C LYS A 76 -12.93 -23.76 12.01
N ASP A 77 -13.30 -23.53 10.75
CA ASP A 77 -14.32 -24.33 10.05
C ASP A 77 -13.78 -25.68 9.52
N GLU A 78 -12.47 -25.94 9.58
CA GLU A 78 -11.89 -27.27 9.27
C GLU A 78 -12.08 -28.33 10.38
N VAL A 79 -12.74 -27.99 11.50
CA VAL A 79 -13.03 -28.93 12.60
C VAL A 79 -14.54 -29.00 12.91
N GLU A 80 -15.38 -29.27 11.91
CA GLU A 80 -16.67 -29.93 12.13
C GLU A 80 -17.22 -30.51 10.81
N ILE A 81 -16.87 -31.77 10.52
CA ILE A 81 -17.59 -32.56 9.53
C ILE A 81 -18.77 -33.23 10.24
N GLU A 82 -19.98 -32.70 10.05
CA GLU A 82 -21.16 -33.53 9.91
C GLU A 82 -22.12 -32.94 8.86
N VAL A 83 -22.52 -33.80 7.93
CA VAL A 83 -23.17 -33.50 6.65
C VAL A 83 -24.63 -33.09 6.83
N SER A 84 -25.05 -31.97 6.23
CA SER A 84 -26.37 -31.88 5.58
C SER A 84 -26.38 -30.79 4.50
N GLU A 85 -26.71 -31.19 3.28
CA GLU A 85 -26.93 -30.33 2.12
C GLU A 85 -28.15 -29.42 2.32
N SER A 86 -27.97 -28.12 2.07
CA SER A 86 -29.00 -27.30 1.42
C SER A 86 -28.42 -26.00 0.86
N GLU A 87 -28.55 -25.88 -0.46
CA GLU A 87 -28.87 -24.70 -1.27
C GLU A 87 -27.89 -23.50 -1.35
N VAL A 88 -27.30 -23.43 -2.55
CA VAL A 88 -26.70 -22.30 -3.28
C VAL A 88 -27.26 -20.91 -2.95
N SER A 89 -26.35 -19.97 -2.72
CA SER A 89 -26.42 -18.65 -3.37
C SER A 89 -25.03 -18.21 -3.81
N GLU A 90 -24.80 -18.22 -5.13
CA GLU A 90 -23.69 -17.55 -5.78
C GLU A 90 -23.65 -16.06 -5.40
N SER A 91 -22.54 -15.64 -4.83
CA SER A 91 -22.01 -14.29 -5.06
C SER A 91 -20.52 -14.44 -5.32
N ASN A 92 -20.15 -14.48 -6.60
CA ASN A 92 -18.79 -14.19 -7.04
C ASN A 92 -18.51 -12.75 -6.63
N ASP A 93 -17.66 -12.55 -5.63
CA ASP A 93 -17.07 -11.25 -5.35
C ASP A 93 -15.56 -11.42 -5.40
N ASP A 94 -14.93 -10.83 -6.41
CA ASP A 94 -13.49 -10.81 -6.69
C ASP A 94 -12.70 -9.99 -5.63
N ASN A 95 -13.16 -9.97 -4.39
CA ASN A 95 -12.51 -9.30 -3.26
C ASN A 95 -11.61 -10.30 -2.54
N ILE A 96 -10.37 -10.41 -3.00
CA ILE A 96 -9.28 -10.83 -2.09
C ILE A 96 -9.10 -9.66 -1.12
N GLU A 97 -9.77 -9.79 0.04
CA GLU A 97 -9.66 -8.87 1.17
C GLU A 97 -8.19 -8.68 1.53
N GLY A 98 -7.82 -7.41 1.63
CA GLY A 98 -6.47 -7.00 1.94
C GLY A 98 -5.90 -6.01 0.94
N PHE A 99 -6.31 -6.02 -0.32
CA PHE A 99 -5.80 -5.01 -1.25
C PHE A 99 -6.18 -3.61 -0.76
N LEU A 100 -5.33 -2.60 -1.01
CA LEU A 100 -5.83 -1.22 -1.06
C LEU A 100 -6.93 -1.25 -2.13
N SER A 101 -8.18 -1.33 -1.69
CA SER A 101 -9.30 -1.67 -2.56
C SER A 101 -9.30 -0.79 -3.79
N ASP A 102 -9.74 -1.30 -4.92
CA ASP A 102 -9.86 -0.50 -6.14
C ASP A 102 -10.61 0.81 -5.89
N SER A 103 -11.61 0.77 -5.00
CA SER A 103 -12.31 1.94 -4.49
C SER A 103 -11.41 3.00 -3.83
N TYR A 104 -10.36 2.65 -3.09
CA TYR A 104 -9.44 3.63 -2.50
C TYR A 104 -8.69 4.45 -3.56
N PHE A 105 -8.12 3.76 -4.55
CA PHE A 105 -7.41 4.45 -5.64
C PHE A 105 -8.38 5.21 -6.55
N THR A 106 -9.60 4.70 -6.68
CA THR A 106 -10.67 5.38 -7.40
C THR A 106 -11.09 6.64 -6.65
N ASP A 107 -11.26 6.61 -5.34
CA ASP A 107 -11.60 7.78 -4.50
C ASP A 107 -10.51 8.86 -4.53
N LEU A 108 -9.24 8.47 -4.61
CA LEU A 108 -8.13 9.43 -4.65
C LEU A 108 -7.98 10.13 -5.99
N THR A 109 -8.43 9.48 -7.06
CA THR A 109 -8.18 9.95 -8.42
C THR A 109 -9.45 10.39 -9.17
N ASP A 110 -10.61 9.87 -8.79
CA ASP A 110 -11.90 9.99 -9.49
C ASP A 110 -11.81 9.66 -10.99
N GLY A 111 -10.82 8.85 -11.41
CA GLY A 111 -10.53 8.60 -12.83
C GLY A 111 -9.98 9.81 -13.61
N VAL A 112 -9.62 10.89 -12.91
CA VAL A 112 -9.10 12.13 -13.51
C VAL A 112 -7.62 11.95 -13.88
N ILE A 113 -7.20 12.55 -14.99
CA ILE A 113 -5.81 12.64 -15.42
C ILE A 113 -5.38 14.11 -15.41
N GLU A 114 -4.70 14.52 -14.34
CA GLU A 114 -4.11 15.85 -14.16
C GLU A 114 -2.62 15.86 -14.57
N LEU A 115 -2.36 15.41 -15.80
CA LEU A 115 -1.03 15.47 -16.41
C LEU A 115 -0.94 16.63 -17.40
N SER A 116 0.16 17.37 -17.32
CA SER A 116 0.48 18.33 -18.37
C SER A 116 0.93 17.61 -19.65
N PRO A 117 0.89 18.25 -20.84
CA PRO A 117 1.26 17.58 -22.09
C PRO A 117 2.67 16.98 -22.12
N ASN A 118 3.60 17.51 -21.32
CA ASN A 118 4.97 16.98 -21.24
C ASN A 118 5.17 15.94 -20.13
N GLY A 119 4.12 15.63 -19.35
CA GLY A 119 4.15 14.61 -18.31
C GLY A 119 5.13 14.89 -17.17
N LYS A 120 5.60 16.13 -16.97
CA LYS A 120 6.61 16.46 -15.94
C LYS A 120 6.19 16.03 -14.53
N GLU A 121 4.88 15.92 -14.28
CA GLU A 121 4.32 15.48 -13.00
C GLU A 121 4.63 14.01 -12.68
N LEU A 122 4.93 13.18 -13.70
CA LEU A 122 5.37 11.78 -13.57
C LEU A 122 6.77 11.66 -12.97
N VAL A 123 7.57 12.73 -12.97
CA VAL A 123 8.90 12.73 -12.33
C VAL A 123 8.73 12.57 -10.82
N GLY A 124 9.41 11.58 -10.25
CA GLY A 124 9.36 11.25 -8.84
C GLY A 124 9.77 9.82 -8.56
N TYR A 125 9.88 9.50 -7.28
CA TYR A 125 9.98 8.12 -6.82
C TYR A 125 8.59 7.63 -6.47
N TRP A 126 8.19 6.49 -7.02
CA TRP A 126 6.83 5.97 -6.93
C TRP A 126 6.83 4.60 -6.30
N GLY A 127 5.84 4.35 -5.45
CA GLY A 127 5.60 3.02 -4.92
C GLY A 127 4.39 2.91 -4.02
N ILE A 128 4.11 1.69 -3.59
CA ILE A 128 3.04 1.39 -2.61
C ILE A 128 3.55 0.41 -1.57
N TYR A 129 3.05 0.57 -0.36
CA TYR A 129 3.15 -0.44 0.69
C TYR A 129 1.81 -1.18 0.78
N SER A 130 1.87 -2.49 0.86
CA SER A 130 0.74 -3.34 1.22
C SER A 130 1.24 -4.41 2.19
N TYR A 131 0.72 -4.43 3.42
CA TYR A 131 1.05 -5.45 4.44
C TYR A 131 2.53 -5.87 4.49
N ASN A 132 3.42 -4.91 4.64
CA ASN A 132 4.88 -5.12 4.69
C ASN A 132 5.56 -5.52 3.37
N ARG A 133 4.82 -5.53 2.26
CA ARG A 133 5.33 -5.74 0.91
C ARG A 133 5.31 -4.43 0.16
N PHE A 134 6.50 -4.00 -0.24
CA PHE A 134 6.65 -2.91 -1.19
C PHE A 134 6.48 -3.47 -2.60
N SER A 135 5.47 -3.01 -3.33
CA SER A 135 5.15 -3.63 -4.63
C SER A 135 5.75 -2.90 -5.83
N LEU A 136 6.33 -1.69 -5.67
CA LEU A 136 6.95 -0.98 -6.80
C LEU A 136 7.92 0.09 -6.33
N GLY A 137 9.19 0.06 -6.73
CA GLY A 137 10.12 1.19 -6.59
C GLY A 137 10.49 1.77 -7.94
N LEU A 138 9.65 2.66 -8.47
CA LEU A 138 9.87 3.31 -9.77
C LEU A 138 10.41 4.73 -9.58
N ASP A 139 11.69 4.94 -9.87
CA ASP A 139 12.34 6.26 -9.89
C ASP A 139 12.33 6.83 -11.31
N MET A 140 11.48 7.84 -11.57
CA MET A 140 11.42 8.56 -12.84
C MET A 140 12.11 9.92 -12.72
N LYS A 141 13.13 10.15 -13.56
CA LYS A 141 14.00 11.32 -13.48
C LYS A 141 13.65 12.38 -14.53
N LYS A 142 14.03 13.63 -14.23
CA LYS A 142 13.83 14.80 -15.12
C LYS A 142 14.53 14.67 -16.47
N ASP A 143 15.59 13.86 -16.55
CA ASP A 143 16.36 13.65 -17.78
C ASP A 143 15.77 12.55 -18.69
N GLY A 144 14.56 12.07 -18.38
CA GLY A 144 13.89 11.02 -19.14
C GLY A 144 14.39 9.61 -18.83
N SER A 145 15.29 9.43 -17.85
CA SER A 145 15.68 8.09 -17.39
C SER A 145 14.78 7.58 -16.25
N TYR A 146 14.68 6.26 -16.12
CA TYR A 146 14.03 5.64 -14.98
C TYR A 146 14.83 4.48 -14.39
N THR A 147 14.48 4.09 -13.16
CA THR A 147 14.94 2.84 -12.54
C THR A 147 13.77 2.17 -11.83
N ILE A 148 13.58 0.86 -12.04
CA ILE A 148 12.65 0.05 -11.26
C ILE A 148 13.46 -0.84 -10.32
N TYR A 149 13.06 -0.88 -9.05
CA TYR A 149 13.59 -1.76 -8.03
C TYR A 149 12.54 -2.84 -7.68
N GLU A 150 12.98 -4.09 -7.63
CA GLU A 150 12.13 -5.23 -7.24
C GLU A 150 11.97 -5.35 -5.70
N SER A 151 12.80 -4.65 -4.93
CA SER A 151 12.79 -4.63 -3.47
C SER A 151 12.93 -3.19 -2.98
N ARG A 152 12.51 -2.93 -1.73
CA ARG A 152 12.75 -1.66 -1.03
C ARG A 152 14.06 -1.67 -0.24
N ASP A 153 14.65 -2.85 -0.02
CA ASP A 153 15.96 -2.93 0.62
C ASP A 153 16.99 -2.34 -0.33
N THR A 154 17.53 -1.18 0.04
CA THR A 154 18.59 -0.50 -0.70
C THR A 154 19.83 -1.36 -0.96
N LYS A 155 20.04 -2.43 -0.19
CA LYS A 155 21.09 -3.43 -0.44
C LYS A 155 20.79 -4.26 -1.69
N ASP A 156 19.52 -4.57 -1.93
CA ASP A 156 19.05 -5.34 -3.09
C ASP A 156 18.94 -4.49 -4.35
N HIS A 157 18.81 -3.16 -4.22
CA HIS A 157 18.79 -2.24 -5.37
C HIS A 157 20.05 -2.32 -6.24
N LYS A 158 21.15 -2.90 -5.74
CA LYS A 158 22.38 -3.14 -6.51
C LYS A 158 22.36 -4.47 -7.26
N LYS A 159 21.51 -5.41 -6.84
CA LYS A 159 21.43 -6.77 -7.36
C LYS A 159 20.28 -6.95 -8.33
N ASN A 160 19.13 -6.31 -8.06
CA ASN A 160 17.89 -6.48 -8.83
C ASN A 160 17.35 -5.11 -9.23
N TYR A 161 17.49 -4.75 -10.50
CA TYR A 161 16.94 -3.50 -11.03
C TYR A 161 16.80 -3.48 -12.55
N ILE A 162 15.85 -2.69 -13.03
CA ILE A 162 15.69 -2.33 -14.44
C ILE A 162 16.04 -0.86 -14.60
N LYS A 163 16.76 -0.51 -15.68
CA LYS A 163 17.03 0.87 -16.09
C LYS A 163 16.63 1.10 -17.52
N GLY A 164 16.23 2.32 -17.81
CA GLY A 164 15.77 2.65 -19.13
C GLY A 164 15.43 4.11 -19.33
N LYS A 165 14.70 4.38 -20.41
CA LYS A 165 14.16 5.68 -20.77
C LYS A 165 12.65 5.67 -20.76
N TRP A 166 12.05 6.75 -20.26
CA TRP A 166 10.61 6.92 -20.27
C TRP A 166 10.21 8.05 -21.23
N THR A 167 9.06 7.88 -21.87
CA THR A 167 8.41 8.91 -22.69
C THR A 167 6.92 8.89 -22.43
N TYR A 168 6.27 10.05 -22.52
CA TYR A 168 4.84 10.20 -22.35
C TYR A 168 4.25 10.93 -23.56
N ASP A 169 3.20 10.34 -24.13
CA ASP A 169 2.37 10.94 -25.17
C ASP A 169 1.04 11.35 -24.55
N SER A 170 0.76 12.66 -24.52
CA SER A 170 -0.46 13.20 -23.93
C SER A 170 -1.71 12.98 -24.76
N ASP A 171 -1.57 12.84 -26.08
CA ASP A 171 -2.71 12.67 -26.99
C ASP A 171 -3.26 11.24 -26.85
N THR A 172 -2.35 10.26 -26.73
CA THR A 172 -2.71 8.86 -26.53
C THR A 172 -2.73 8.41 -25.08
N LYS A 173 -2.26 9.27 -24.14
CA LYS A 173 -2.11 8.99 -22.70
C LYS A 173 -1.18 7.80 -22.43
N LYS A 174 -0.23 7.54 -23.33
CA LYS A 174 0.66 6.38 -23.25
C LYS A 174 1.98 6.75 -22.60
N LEU A 175 2.39 5.96 -21.61
CA LEU A 175 3.72 5.95 -21.02
C LEU A 175 4.49 4.77 -21.59
N ASN A 176 5.59 5.03 -22.28
CA ASN A 176 6.50 3.98 -22.74
C ASN A 176 7.75 3.95 -21.87
N LEU A 177 8.10 2.77 -21.38
CA LEU A 177 9.31 2.48 -20.62
C LEU A 177 10.23 1.59 -21.47
N ALA A 178 11.17 2.20 -22.19
CA ALA A 178 12.18 1.50 -22.97
C ALA A 178 13.26 0.94 -22.05
N ILE A 179 13.58 -0.35 -22.18
CA ILE A 179 14.50 -1.06 -21.29
C ILE A 179 15.91 -1.03 -21.88
N ASP A 180 16.83 -0.36 -21.18
CA ASP A 180 18.24 -0.30 -21.57
C ASP A 180 19.06 -1.42 -20.93
N LYS A 181 18.72 -1.79 -19.69
CA LYS A 181 19.47 -2.70 -18.84
C LYS A 181 18.57 -3.36 -17.80
N TYR A 182 18.72 -4.67 -17.64
CA TYR A 182 18.16 -5.45 -16.54
C TYR A 182 19.29 -6.13 -15.79
N VAL A 183 19.24 -6.09 -14.47
CA VAL A 183 20.18 -6.79 -13.60
C VAL A 183 19.39 -7.65 -12.65
N GLN A 184 19.74 -8.93 -12.59
CA GLN A 184 19.19 -9.93 -11.70
C GLN A 184 20.32 -10.63 -10.93
N ASP A 185 20.21 -10.74 -9.61
CA ASP A 185 21.23 -11.29 -8.72
C ASP A 185 22.65 -10.70 -8.95
N GLY A 186 22.70 -9.42 -9.34
CA GLY A 186 23.93 -8.68 -9.62
C GLY A 186 24.54 -8.97 -11.00
N LYS A 187 23.89 -9.76 -11.84
CA LYS A 187 24.30 -10.05 -13.21
C LYS A 187 23.43 -9.30 -14.20
N GLU A 188 24.05 -8.73 -15.22
CA GLU A 188 23.32 -8.10 -16.31
C GLU A 188 22.77 -9.20 -17.23
N GLU A 189 21.46 -9.16 -17.44
CA GLU A 189 20.79 -10.08 -18.33
C GLU A 189 20.92 -9.60 -19.78
N ASP A 190 20.91 -10.56 -20.72
CA ASP A 190 21.08 -10.26 -22.14
C ASP A 190 19.89 -9.45 -22.67
N LYS A 191 20.17 -8.45 -23.51
CA LYS A 191 19.15 -7.57 -24.09
C LYS A 191 18.22 -8.31 -25.03
N ASP A 192 18.70 -9.38 -25.65
CA ASP A 192 17.97 -10.16 -26.65
C ASP A 192 16.81 -10.97 -26.04
N THR A 193 16.78 -11.16 -24.72
CA THR A 193 15.70 -11.87 -24.01
C THR A 193 14.66 -10.94 -23.38
N LEU A 194 14.90 -9.64 -23.39
CA LEU A 194 14.02 -8.63 -22.80
C LEU A 194 13.12 -8.01 -23.86
N ASN A 195 11.84 -7.85 -23.55
CA ASN A 195 11.00 -6.93 -24.32
C ASN A 195 11.66 -5.56 -24.27
N SER A 196 11.93 -4.97 -25.43
CA SER A 196 12.68 -3.71 -25.55
C SER A 196 11.96 -2.52 -24.92
N SER A 197 10.65 -2.63 -24.68
CA SER A 197 9.87 -1.65 -23.93
C SER A 197 8.63 -2.26 -23.29
N ILE A 198 8.11 -1.58 -22.28
CA ILE A 198 6.79 -1.82 -21.70
C ILE A 198 5.95 -0.57 -21.95
N GLU A 199 4.78 -0.74 -22.54
CA GLU A 199 3.82 0.35 -22.77
C GLU A 199 2.69 0.26 -21.75
N TYR A 200 2.36 1.40 -21.15
CA TYR A 200 1.25 1.58 -20.25
C TYR A 200 0.30 2.67 -20.77
N THR A 201 -1.00 2.48 -20.57
CA THR A 201 -2.00 3.55 -20.69
C THR A 201 -2.24 4.15 -19.31
N ILE A 202 -2.10 5.47 -19.17
CA ILE A 202 -2.45 6.16 -17.92
C ILE A 202 -3.97 6.20 -17.80
N GLN A 203 -4.51 5.53 -16.79
CA GLN A 203 -5.93 5.48 -16.48
C GLN A 203 -6.35 6.66 -15.59
N SER A 204 -5.52 6.98 -14.59
CA SER A 204 -5.73 8.15 -13.72
C SER A 204 -4.42 8.70 -13.17
N PHE A 205 -4.40 9.99 -12.91
CA PHE A 205 -3.29 10.70 -12.28
C PHE A 205 -3.83 11.93 -11.53
N LYS A 206 -3.83 11.90 -10.20
CA LYS A 206 -4.28 13.01 -9.35
C LYS A 206 -3.70 12.82 -7.96
N ASN A 207 -3.49 13.90 -7.22
CA ASN A 207 -3.03 13.85 -5.82
C ASN A 207 -1.74 13.04 -5.61
N ASP A 208 -0.80 13.12 -6.55
CA ASP A 208 0.43 12.31 -6.54
C ASP A 208 0.17 10.79 -6.47
N VAL A 209 -0.94 10.34 -7.07
CA VAL A 209 -1.30 8.94 -7.25
C VAL A 209 -1.57 8.68 -8.72
N PHE A 210 -1.04 7.59 -9.25
CA PHE A 210 -1.37 7.13 -10.58
C PHE A 210 -1.99 5.74 -10.57
N GLN A 211 -2.81 5.49 -11.59
CA GLN A 211 -3.18 4.17 -12.05
C GLN A 211 -2.83 4.07 -13.54
N MET A 212 -2.17 2.98 -13.92
CA MET A 212 -1.80 2.70 -15.30
C MET A 212 -1.96 1.22 -15.60
N GLU A 213 -2.18 0.90 -16.87
CA GLU A 213 -2.50 -0.45 -17.32
C GLU A 213 -1.60 -0.82 -18.49
N ASP A 214 -0.98 -2.00 -18.45
CA ASP A 214 -0.16 -2.48 -19.57
C ASP A 214 -1.01 -3.15 -20.67
N VAL A 215 -0.36 -3.50 -21.78
CA VAL A 215 -1.02 -4.17 -22.92
C VAL A 215 -1.57 -5.57 -22.61
N LYS A 216 -1.29 -6.13 -21.43
CA LYS A 216 -1.79 -7.41 -20.94
C LYS A 216 -2.85 -7.21 -19.84
N GLU A 217 -3.38 -6.00 -19.68
CA GLU A 217 -4.41 -5.65 -18.70
C GLU A 217 -3.91 -5.74 -17.25
N ASN A 218 -2.59 -5.73 -17.02
CA ASN A 218 -2.05 -5.61 -15.68
C ASN A 218 -2.14 -4.16 -15.20
N VAL A 219 -2.85 -3.95 -14.11
CA VAL A 219 -3.01 -2.62 -13.51
C VAL A 219 -1.94 -2.38 -12.45
N LEU A 220 -1.18 -1.30 -12.62
CA LEU A 220 -0.24 -0.76 -11.65
C LEU A 220 -0.78 0.51 -11.03
N LYS A 221 -0.69 0.58 -9.70
CA LYS A 221 -1.12 1.73 -8.90
C LYS A 221 0.04 2.18 -8.02
N ALA A 222 0.32 3.47 -7.97
CA ALA A 222 1.38 3.98 -7.11
C ALA A 222 1.14 5.39 -6.56
N LYS A 223 1.70 5.65 -5.39
CA LYS A 223 1.77 6.99 -4.78
C LYS A 223 3.21 7.50 -4.87
N LYS A 224 3.37 8.80 -5.11
CA LYS A 224 4.69 9.44 -5.10
C LYS A 224 5.21 9.47 -3.67
N VAL A 225 6.43 8.98 -3.48
CA VAL A 225 7.22 9.14 -2.26
C VAL A 225 7.79 10.55 -2.28
N LYS A 226 7.50 11.35 -1.25
CA LYS A 226 8.00 12.72 -1.11
C LYS A 226 9.29 12.79 -0.30
#